data_AF-A0A7J9IEH3-F1
#
_entry.id   AF-A0A7J9IEH3-F1
#
_cell.length_a   1.000
_cell.length_b   1.000
_cell.length_c   1.000
_cell.angle_alpha   90.00
_cell.angle_beta   90.00
_cell.angle_gamma   90.00
#
_symmetry.space_group_name_H-M   'P 1'
#
loop_
_entity.id
_entity.type
_entity.pdbx_description
1 polymer ?
#
loop_
_entity_poly.entity_id
_entity_poly.type
_entity_poly.pdbx_seq_one_letter_code
_entity_poly.pdbx_strand_id
1 'polypeptide(L)'
;MELMFAKPGIETPSGLKASAVSTRAFKGSSFKAILPKLYTSPFEIIFCPDTKQSMYCQILFGLIQRDEVVMIGSIFASTVVRSIKFLENNWKELCSNIKTGQISEWITDSGCRNAASLILKPNLELADLIEDVCSCKSWEGIIRKLWPKTKYISTVCTGAMLQYTAELEFYCGGLPLVSGFYACS
;
A
#
# COMPACT_ATOMS: atom_id res chain seq x y z
N MET A 1 2.45 6.08 -3.72
CA MET A 1 1.77 5.01 -2.95
C MET A 1 2.68 4.57 -1.81
N GLU A 2 2.30 4.83 -0.56
CA GLU A 2 3.05 4.32 0.59
C GLU A 2 2.14 3.42 1.42
N LEU A 3 2.62 2.20 1.70
CA LEU A 3 1.90 1.18 2.43
C LEU A 3 2.05 1.41 3.93
N MET A 4 1.00 1.92 4.55
CA MET A 4 1.00 2.39 5.93
C MET A 4 -0.03 1.64 6.75
N PHE A 5 0.39 1.07 7.88
CA PHE A 5 -0.47 0.27 8.75
C PHE A 5 -0.38 0.77 10.19
N ALA A 6 -1.46 1.35 10.70
CA ALA A 6 -1.57 1.67 12.11
C ALA A 6 -1.97 0.43 12.91
N LYS A 7 -1.41 0.30 14.11
CA LYS A 7 -1.82 -0.70 15.10
C LYS A 7 -2.56 -0.03 16.25
N PRO A 8 -3.60 -0.68 16.81
CA PRO A 8 -4.31 -0.15 17.97
C PRO A 8 -3.33 0.03 19.14
N GLY A 9 -3.51 1.11 19.89
CA GLY A 9 -2.80 1.32 21.14
C GLY A 9 -3.49 0.58 22.29
N ILE A 10 -2.77 0.38 23.38
CA ILE A 10 -3.28 -0.15 24.63
C ILE A 10 -3.20 0.92 25.71
N GLU A 11 -4.11 0.88 26.68
CA GLU A 11 -4.03 1.70 27.88
C GLU A 11 -3.35 0.90 28.99
N THR A 12 -2.35 1.50 29.63
CA THR A 12 -1.65 0.90 30.76
C THR A 12 -2.47 1.07 32.05
N PRO A 13 -2.20 0.30 33.11
CA PRO A 13 -2.88 0.48 34.41
C PRO A 13 -2.75 1.89 35.01
N SER A 14 -1.76 2.68 34.57
CA SER A 14 -1.57 4.07 34.99
C SER A 14 -2.40 5.10 34.21
N GLY A 15 -3.21 4.66 33.24
CA GLY A 15 -3.96 5.54 32.33
C GLY A 15 -3.16 6.07 31.14
N LEU A 16 -1.86 5.75 31.05
CA LEU A 16 -1.03 6.13 29.90
C LEU A 16 -1.31 5.25 28.68
N LYS A 17 -1.39 5.86 27.50
CA LYS A 17 -1.56 5.15 26.21
C LYS A 17 -0.21 4.72 25.62
N ALA A 18 -0.04 3.41 25.44
CA ALA A 18 1.10 2.80 24.75
C ALA A 18 0.70 2.42 23.31
N SER A 19 1.51 2.80 22.33
CA SER A 19 1.30 2.48 20.91
C SER A 19 2.59 2.63 20.12
N ALA A 20 2.65 2.03 18.93
CA ALA A 20 3.78 2.21 18.02
C ALA A 20 3.98 3.68 17.65
N VAL A 21 5.23 4.12 17.54
CA VAL A 21 5.58 5.50 17.16
C VAL A 21 4.95 5.90 15.82
N SER A 22 4.91 4.99 14.85
CA SER A 22 4.25 5.20 13.56
C SER A 22 2.75 5.46 13.69
N THR A 23 2.03 4.67 14.50
CA THR A 23 0.61 4.92 14.80
C THR A 23 0.39 6.32 15.36
N ARG A 24 1.25 6.78 16.28
CA ARG A 24 1.14 8.13 16.85
C ARG A 24 1.43 9.20 15.81
N ALA A 25 2.46 9.02 14.99
CA ALA A 25 2.82 9.93 13.92
C ALA A 25 1.67 10.08 12.91
N PHE A 26 1.06 8.97 12.48
CA PHE A 26 -0.08 8.99 11.55
C PHE A 26 -1.33 9.67 12.15
N LYS A 27 -1.48 9.71 13.48
CA LYS A 27 -2.59 10.43 14.13
C LYS A 27 -2.37 11.95 14.19
N GLY A 28 -1.14 12.42 13.98
CA GLY A 28 -0.79 13.85 14.06
C GLY A 28 -1.56 14.70 13.05
N SER A 29 -1.95 15.91 13.46
CA SER A 29 -2.70 16.86 12.62
C SER A 29 -1.96 17.21 11.33
N SER A 30 -0.64 17.42 11.42
CA SER A 30 0.21 17.70 10.25
C SER A 30 0.17 16.56 9.23
N PHE A 31 0.24 15.31 9.68
CA PHE A 31 0.14 14.16 8.79
C PHE A 31 -1.23 14.07 8.12
N LYS A 32 -2.31 14.23 8.90
CA LYS A 32 -3.68 14.24 8.34
C LYS A 32 -3.89 15.32 7.28
N ALA A 33 -3.28 16.51 7.46
CA ALA A 33 -3.42 17.62 6.53
C ALA A 33 -2.69 17.40 5.19
N ILE A 34 -1.58 16.65 5.19
CA ILE A 34 -0.82 16.34 3.97
C ILE A 34 -1.29 15.04 3.30
N LEU A 35 -1.91 14.12 4.06
CA LEU A 35 -2.29 12.80 3.59
C LEU A 35 -3.04 12.82 2.24
N PRO A 36 -4.18 13.53 2.08
CA PRO A 36 -4.94 13.52 0.82
C PRO A 36 -4.22 14.21 -0.35
N LYS A 37 -3.13 14.95 -0.09
CA LYS A 37 -2.37 15.65 -1.13
C LYS A 37 -1.23 14.83 -1.71
N LEU A 38 -0.70 13.89 -0.92
CA LEU A 38 0.56 13.20 -1.23
C LEU A 38 0.40 11.67 -1.36
N TYR A 39 -0.69 11.11 -0.84
CA TYR A 39 -0.86 9.67 -0.73
C TYR A 39 -2.15 9.18 -1.36
N THR A 40 -2.07 8.01 -1.97
CA THR A 40 -3.17 7.34 -2.66
C THR A 40 -4.20 6.75 -1.70
N SER A 41 -3.82 6.52 -0.44
CA SER A 41 -4.63 5.80 0.55
C SER A 41 -5.21 6.77 1.58
N PRO A 42 -6.54 6.83 1.73
CA PRO A 42 -7.21 7.62 2.75
C PRO A 42 -6.86 7.21 4.19
N PHE A 43 -7.15 8.11 5.12
CA PHE A 43 -6.84 7.93 6.55
C PHE A 43 -7.51 6.68 7.11
N GLU A 44 -8.76 6.44 6.73
CA GLU A 44 -9.59 5.32 7.17
C GLU A 44 -8.92 3.97 6.84
N ILE A 45 -8.24 3.87 5.70
CA ILE A 45 -7.57 2.63 5.28
C ILE A 45 -6.34 2.35 6.14
N ILE A 46 -5.55 3.38 6.45
CA ILE A 46 -4.34 3.27 7.27
C ILE A 46 -4.70 2.80 8.69
N PHE A 47 -5.87 3.21 9.18
CA PHE A 47 -6.38 2.90 10.52
C PHE A 47 -7.37 1.74 10.56
N CYS A 48 -7.62 1.06 9.44
CA CYS A 48 -8.42 -0.14 9.43
C CYS A 48 -7.76 -1.21 10.33
N PRO A 49 -8.47 -1.74 11.35
CA PRO A 49 -7.90 -2.69 12.31
C PRO A 49 -7.56 -4.03 11.65
N ASP A 50 -8.30 -4.41 10.61
CA ASP A 50 -7.99 -5.58 9.79
C ASP A 50 -6.91 -5.21 8.76
N THR A 51 -5.69 -5.69 9.03
CA THR A 51 -4.53 -5.44 8.17
C THR A 51 -4.71 -6.04 6.77
N LYS A 52 -5.49 -7.12 6.61
CA LYS A 52 -5.77 -7.72 5.30
C LYS A 52 -6.66 -6.80 4.47
N GLN A 53 -7.74 -6.29 5.06
CA GLN A 53 -8.63 -5.34 4.39
C GLN A 53 -7.91 -4.04 4.05
N SER A 54 -7.12 -3.52 5.00
CA SER A 54 -6.26 -2.35 4.78
C SER A 54 -5.32 -2.57 3.59
N MET A 55 -4.58 -3.67 3.57
CA MET A 55 -3.62 -3.98 2.49
C MET A 55 -4.30 -4.07 1.13
N TYR A 56 -5.45 -4.74 1.05
CA TYR A 56 -6.23 -4.86 -0.17
C TYR A 56 -6.66 -3.48 -0.70
N CYS A 57 -7.23 -2.64 0.18
CA CYS A 57 -7.70 -1.31 -0.21
C CYS A 57 -6.55 -0.37 -0.60
N GLN A 58 -5.40 -0.42 0.09
CA GLN A 58 -4.23 0.40 -0.28
C GLN A 58 -3.70 0.05 -1.67
N ILE A 59 -3.61 -1.25 -1.99
CA ILE A 59 -3.19 -1.72 -3.31
C ILE A 59 -4.23 -1.32 -4.37
N LEU A 60 -5.52 -1.54 -4.11
CA LEU A 60 -6.61 -1.17 -5.02
C LEU A 60 -6.57 0.33 -5.37
N PHE A 61 -6.45 1.20 -4.37
CA PHE A 61 -6.41 2.65 -4.62
C PHE A 61 -5.11 3.09 -5.28
N GLY A 62 -4.01 2.40 -4.99
CA GLY A 62 -2.74 2.59 -5.71
C GLY A 62 -2.81 2.21 -7.18
N LEU A 63 -3.57 1.16 -7.54
CA LEU A 63 -3.81 0.76 -8.92
C LEU A 63 -4.72 1.74 -9.66
N ILE A 64 -5.77 2.23 -9.01
CA ILE A 64 -6.68 3.25 -9.58
C ILE A 64 -5.93 4.54 -9.91
N GLN A 65 -5.03 4.96 -9.03
CA GLN A 65 -4.23 6.18 -9.19
C GLN A 65 -2.85 5.90 -9.81
N ARG A 66 -2.69 4.81 -10.59
CA ARG A 66 -1.38 4.31 -11.02
C ARG A 66 -0.50 5.34 -11.73
N ASP A 67 -1.11 6.23 -12.50
CA ASP A 67 -0.43 7.25 -13.29
C ASP A 67 -0.01 8.48 -12.47
N GLU A 68 -0.38 8.54 -11.19
CA GLU A 68 0.04 9.57 -10.24
C GLU A 68 1.14 9.08 -9.29
N VAL A 69 1.38 7.76 -9.26
CA VAL A 69 2.35 7.15 -8.36
C VAL A 69 3.78 7.42 -8.85
N VAL A 70 4.47 8.31 -8.13
CA VAL A 70 5.91 8.62 -8.35
C VAL A 70 6.85 7.89 -7.39
N MET A 71 6.34 7.33 -6.30
CA MET A 71 7.10 6.59 -5.29
C MET A 71 6.25 5.45 -4.74
N ILE A 72 6.87 4.30 -4.54
CA ILE A 72 6.28 3.14 -3.85
C ILE A 72 7.08 2.83 -2.61
N GLY A 73 6.43 2.53 -1.49
CA GLY A 73 7.19 2.30 -0.26
C GLY A 73 6.40 1.74 0.90
N SER A 74 7.15 1.43 1.95
CA SER A 74 6.67 1.17 3.30
C SER A 74 7.87 1.33 4.23
N ILE A 75 7.64 1.42 5.54
CA ILE A 75 8.71 1.57 6.53
C ILE A 75 9.79 0.49 6.36
N PHE A 76 9.40 -0.77 6.16
CA PHE A 76 10.32 -1.89 6.04
C PHE A 76 10.16 -2.63 4.71
N ALA A 77 11.29 -3.12 4.16
CA ALA A 77 11.33 -3.84 2.89
C ALA A 77 10.41 -5.07 2.90
N SER A 78 10.33 -5.76 4.04
CA SER A 78 9.46 -6.91 4.26
C SER A 78 7.99 -6.61 3.94
N THR A 79 7.51 -5.41 4.29
CA THR A 79 6.13 -4.99 4.03
C THR A 79 5.90 -4.76 2.54
N VAL A 80 6.86 -4.14 1.84
CA VAL A 80 6.76 -3.94 0.39
C VAL A 80 6.71 -5.27 -0.34
N VAL A 81 7.61 -6.20 -0.02
CA VAL A 81 7.60 -7.57 -0.57
C VAL A 81 6.28 -8.26 -0.28
N ARG A 82 5.79 -8.19 0.97
CA ARG A 82 4.51 -8.81 1.35
C ARG A 82 3.34 -8.23 0.55
N SER A 83 3.32 -6.93 0.29
CA SER A 83 2.27 -6.30 -0.50
C SER A 83 2.34 -6.68 -1.98
N ILE A 84 3.54 -6.86 -2.55
CA ILE A 84 3.69 -7.36 -3.93
C ILE A 84 3.17 -8.80 -4.03
N LYS A 85 3.55 -9.68 -3.10
CA LYS A 85 3.00 -11.05 -3.03
C LYS A 85 1.50 -11.06 -2.80
N PHE A 86 1.00 -10.13 -2.00
CA PHE A 86 -0.45 -10.01 -1.79
C PHE A 86 -1.15 -9.62 -3.09
N LEU A 87 -0.62 -8.67 -3.85
CA LEU A 87 -1.11 -8.32 -5.17
C LEU A 87 -1.07 -9.53 -6.13
N GLU A 88 0.04 -10.26 -6.17
CA GLU A 88 0.20 -11.47 -6.99
C GLU A 88 -0.89 -12.52 -6.71
N ASN A 89 -1.31 -12.68 -5.47
CA ASN A 89 -2.36 -13.62 -5.09
C ASN A 89 -3.79 -13.11 -5.32
N ASN A 90 -3.99 -11.80 -5.47
CA ASN A 90 -5.33 -11.18 -5.47
C ASN A 90 -5.63 -10.32 -6.71
N TRP A 91 -4.73 -10.24 -7.71
CA TRP A 91 -4.87 -9.33 -8.84
C TRP A 91 -6.17 -9.54 -9.64
N LYS A 92 -6.65 -10.78 -9.76
CA LYS A 92 -7.91 -11.10 -10.45
C LYS A 92 -9.11 -10.43 -9.78
N GLU A 93 -9.14 -10.47 -8.45
CA GLU A 93 -10.20 -9.85 -7.67
C GLU A 93 -10.11 -8.32 -7.75
N LEU A 94 -8.89 -7.78 -7.66
CA LEU A 94 -8.63 -6.34 -7.83
C LEU A 94 -9.10 -5.85 -9.21
N CYS A 95 -8.79 -6.58 -10.29
CA CYS A 95 -9.25 -6.24 -11.64
C CYS A 95 -10.77 -6.29 -11.74
N SER A 96 -11.41 -7.33 -11.17
CA SER A 96 -12.87 -7.43 -11.12
C SER A 96 -13.52 -6.25 -10.39
N ASN A 97 -12.96 -5.83 -9.25
CA ASN A 97 -13.44 -4.67 -8.51
C ASN A 97 -13.28 -3.36 -9.31
N ILE A 98 -12.15 -3.18 -10.00
CA ILE A 98 -11.92 -2.01 -10.87
C ILE A 98 -12.92 -2.01 -12.04
N LYS A 99 -13.12 -3.16 -12.69
CA LYS A 99 -14.02 -3.34 -13.83
C LYS A 99 -15.47 -3.03 -13.46
N THR A 100 -15.94 -3.56 -12.33
CA THR A 100 -17.33 -3.41 -11.88
C THR A 100 -17.58 -2.13 -11.09
N GLY A 101 -16.52 -1.47 -10.60
CA GLY A 101 -16.65 -0.35 -9.69
C GLY A 101 -17.16 -0.75 -8.30
N GLN A 102 -17.11 -2.03 -7.93
CA GLN A 102 -17.66 -2.57 -6.69
C GLN A 102 -16.56 -3.24 -5.86
N ILE A 103 -16.53 -2.92 -4.56
CA ILE A 103 -15.58 -3.56 -3.64
C ILE A 103 -16.14 -4.88 -3.13
N SER A 104 -15.25 -5.86 -2.96
CA SER A 104 -15.62 -7.21 -2.52
C SER A 104 -16.34 -7.25 -1.17
N GLU A 105 -17.26 -8.21 -1.03
CA GLU A 105 -18.12 -8.34 0.16
C GLU A 105 -17.35 -8.66 1.45
N TRP A 106 -16.20 -9.34 1.35
CA TRP A 106 -15.36 -9.64 2.50
C TRP A 106 -14.68 -8.40 3.11
N ILE A 107 -14.68 -7.26 2.41
CA ILE A 107 -14.31 -5.97 2.99
C ILE A 107 -15.51 -5.48 3.82
N THR A 108 -15.43 -5.69 5.13
CA THR A 108 -16.49 -5.39 6.10
C THR A 108 -16.28 -4.09 6.86
N ASP A 109 -15.05 -3.57 6.89
CA ASP A 109 -14.73 -2.30 7.56
C ASP A 109 -15.46 -1.13 6.87
N SER A 110 -16.20 -0.35 7.66
CA SER A 110 -17.02 0.74 7.15
C SER A 110 -16.17 1.89 6.58
N GLY A 111 -14.99 2.15 7.15
CA GLY A 111 -14.05 3.14 6.63
C GLY A 111 -13.53 2.75 5.25
N CYS A 112 -13.14 1.48 5.08
CA CYS A 112 -12.74 0.90 3.80
C CYS A 112 -13.85 0.99 2.76
N ARG A 113 -15.08 0.60 3.12
CA ARG A 113 -16.23 0.67 2.19
C ARG A 113 -16.60 2.09 1.79
N ASN A 114 -16.59 3.02 2.74
CA ASN A 114 -16.89 4.43 2.47
C ASN A 114 -15.82 5.08 1.58
N ALA A 115 -14.54 4.81 1.84
CA ALA A 115 -13.46 5.29 0.99
C ALA A 115 -13.56 4.68 -0.42
N ALA A 116 -13.87 3.39 -0.52
CA ALA A 116 -14.02 2.71 -1.80
C ALA A 116 -15.19 3.26 -2.61
N SER A 117 -16.34 3.58 -2.02
CA SER A 117 -17.48 4.13 -2.77
C SER A 117 -17.19 5.52 -3.39
N LEU A 118 -16.29 6.29 -2.76
CA LEU A 118 -15.85 7.58 -3.27
C LEU A 118 -14.83 7.44 -4.41
N ILE A 119 -13.86 6.54 -4.27
CA ILE A 119 -12.71 6.40 -5.19
C ILE A 119 -13.00 5.43 -6.34
N LEU A 120 -13.63 4.30 -6.06
CA LEU A 120 -13.84 3.21 -7.01
C LEU A 120 -14.98 3.57 -7.97
N LYS A 121 -14.66 3.59 -9.26
CA LYS A 121 -15.61 3.77 -10.37
C LYS A 121 -15.36 2.67 -11.41
N PRO A 122 -16.41 2.17 -12.10
CA PRO A 122 -16.23 1.17 -13.15
C PRO A 122 -15.25 1.65 -14.20
N ASN A 123 -14.17 0.90 -14.44
CA ASN A 123 -13.16 1.22 -15.43
C ASN A 123 -12.66 -0.08 -16.09
N LEU A 124 -13.22 -0.38 -17.26
CA LEU A 124 -12.89 -1.59 -18.02
C LEU A 124 -11.45 -1.54 -18.57
N GLU A 125 -11.06 -0.43 -19.16
CA GLU A 125 -9.75 -0.25 -19.78
C GLU A 125 -8.61 -0.43 -18.77
N LEU A 126 -8.75 0.15 -17.58
CA LEU A 126 -7.77 -0.01 -16.51
C LEU A 126 -7.71 -1.45 -16.01
N ALA A 127 -8.85 -2.12 -15.87
CA ALA A 127 -8.89 -3.51 -15.42
C ALA A 127 -8.20 -4.45 -16.42
N ASP A 128 -8.52 -4.32 -17.71
CA ASP A 128 -7.93 -5.14 -18.76
C ASP A 128 -6.41 -4.88 -18.87
N LEU A 129 -5.96 -3.62 -18.74
CA LEU A 129 -4.53 -3.28 -18.69
C LEU A 129 -3.80 -3.93 -17.51
N ILE A 130 -4.38 -3.91 -16.31
CA ILE A 130 -3.77 -4.53 -15.12
C ILE A 130 -3.75 -6.05 -15.27
N GLU A 131 -4.80 -6.64 -15.83
CA GLU A 131 -4.89 -8.07 -16.11
C GLU A 131 -3.83 -8.53 -17.12
N ASP A 132 -3.62 -7.80 -18.21
CA ASP A 132 -2.55 -8.06 -19.19
C ASP A 132 -1.16 -8.04 -18.54
N VAL A 133 -0.92 -7.06 -17.65
CA VAL A 133 0.35 -6.94 -16.93
C VAL A 133 0.54 -8.07 -15.92
N CYS A 134 -0.49 -8.40 -15.12
CA CYS A 134 -0.40 -9.38 -14.04
C CYS A 134 -0.44 -10.84 -14.51
N SER A 135 -1.03 -11.10 -15.68
CA SER A 135 -1.11 -12.45 -16.27
C SER A 135 0.22 -12.94 -16.86
N CYS A 136 1.22 -12.07 -16.95
CA CYS A 136 2.57 -12.41 -17.38
C CYS A 136 3.20 -13.50 -16.51
N LYS A 137 3.91 -14.46 -17.14
CA LYS A 137 4.59 -15.57 -16.43
C LYS A 137 5.65 -15.12 -15.44
N SER A 138 6.27 -13.97 -15.68
CA SER A 138 7.30 -13.40 -14.80
C SER A 138 6.85 -12.05 -14.26
N TRP A 139 6.96 -11.91 -12.93
CA TRP A 139 6.72 -10.68 -12.19
C TRP A 139 7.98 -9.80 -12.07
N GLU A 140 9.03 -10.12 -12.82
CA GLU A 140 10.20 -9.26 -12.92
C GLU A 140 9.80 -7.88 -13.44
N GLY A 141 10.24 -6.84 -12.73
CA GLY A 141 9.92 -5.44 -13.03
C GLY A 141 8.44 -5.08 -12.95
N ILE A 142 7.60 -5.89 -12.28
CA ILE A 142 6.15 -5.66 -12.19
C ILE A 142 5.81 -4.27 -11.68
N ILE A 143 6.61 -3.72 -10.76
CA ILE A 143 6.36 -2.39 -10.20
C ILE A 143 6.36 -1.32 -11.28
N ARG A 144 7.32 -1.35 -12.22
CA ARG A 144 7.38 -0.37 -13.31
C ARG A 144 6.25 -0.56 -14.32
N LYS A 145 5.81 -1.80 -14.55
CA LYS A 145 4.72 -2.10 -15.49
C LYS A 145 3.39 -1.57 -14.94
N LEU A 146 3.12 -1.82 -13.66
CA LEU A 146 1.90 -1.36 -13.01
C LEU A 146 1.93 0.14 -12.69
N TRP A 147 3.06 0.69 -12.27
CA TRP A 147 3.21 2.10 -11.88
C TRP A 147 4.36 2.76 -12.67
N PRO A 148 4.12 3.16 -13.93
CA PRO A 148 5.17 3.54 -14.88
C PRO A 148 5.89 4.84 -14.52
N LYS A 149 5.28 5.71 -13.72
CA LYS A 149 5.91 6.96 -13.26
C LYS A 149 6.74 6.81 -11.98
N THR A 150 6.79 5.61 -11.39
CA THR A 150 7.57 5.35 -10.17
C THR A 150 9.05 5.65 -10.41
N LYS A 151 9.65 6.44 -9.51
CA LYS A 151 11.04 6.87 -9.59
C LYS A 151 11.96 6.07 -8.68
N TYR A 152 11.47 5.63 -7.53
CA TYR A 152 12.24 4.85 -6.55
C TYR A 152 11.32 4.10 -5.59
N ILE A 153 11.91 3.16 -4.84
CA ILE A 153 11.26 2.48 -3.73
C ILE A 153 11.74 3.09 -2.41
N SER A 154 10.83 3.66 -1.63
CA SER A 154 11.15 4.21 -0.31
C SER A 154 10.95 3.14 0.77
N THR A 155 12.04 2.57 1.27
CA THR A 155 11.94 1.57 2.34
C THR A 155 13.27 1.35 3.06
N VAL A 156 13.22 0.98 4.34
CA VAL A 156 14.41 0.53 5.06
C VAL A 156 14.83 -0.82 4.50
N CYS A 157 15.97 -0.82 3.81
CA CYS A 157 16.63 -1.98 3.20
C CYS A 157 17.99 -2.30 3.82
N THR A 158 18.30 -1.74 5.00
CA THR A 158 19.55 -1.97 5.75
C THR A 158 19.33 -2.94 6.92
N GLY A 159 20.41 -3.40 7.55
CA GLY A 159 20.36 -4.31 8.70
C GLY A 159 19.61 -5.61 8.39
N ALA A 160 18.69 -6.03 9.26
CA ALA A 160 17.89 -7.24 9.05
C ALA A 160 17.00 -7.19 7.79
N MET A 161 16.76 -6.00 7.21
CA MET A 161 15.96 -5.87 5.98
C MET A 161 16.76 -6.14 4.70
N LEU A 162 18.10 -6.25 4.78
CA LEU A 162 18.95 -6.56 3.62
C LEU A 162 18.55 -7.88 2.95
N GLN A 163 18.02 -8.84 3.70
CA GLN A 163 17.60 -10.13 3.16
C GLN A 163 16.48 -10.04 2.09
N TYR A 164 15.78 -8.89 2.01
CA TYR A 164 14.72 -8.65 1.04
C TYR A 164 15.18 -7.89 -0.20
N THR A 165 16.43 -7.42 -0.28
CA THR A 165 16.88 -6.55 -1.39
C THR A 165 16.85 -7.27 -2.73
N ALA A 166 17.35 -8.50 -2.81
CA ALA A 166 17.37 -9.27 -4.06
C ALA A 166 15.95 -9.51 -4.61
N GLU A 167 14.99 -9.81 -3.73
CA GLU A 167 13.59 -9.98 -4.10
C GLU A 167 12.95 -8.66 -4.53
N LEU A 168 13.26 -7.54 -3.86
CA LEU A 168 12.82 -6.22 -4.30
C LEU A 168 13.43 -5.83 -5.65
N GLU A 169 14.72 -6.05 -5.87
CA GLU A 169 15.40 -5.77 -7.14
C GLU A 169 14.73 -6.48 -8.32
N PHE A 170 14.36 -7.75 -8.13
CA PHE A 170 13.59 -8.54 -9.09
C PHE A 170 12.26 -7.85 -9.44
N TYR A 171 11.43 -7.50 -8.44
CA TYR A 171 10.13 -6.87 -8.70
C TYR A 171 10.22 -5.42 -9.22
N CYS A 172 11.30 -4.73 -8.88
CA CYS A 172 11.46 -3.30 -9.14
C CYS A 172 12.05 -3.00 -10.53
N GLY A 173 12.69 -3.98 -11.18
CA GLY A 173 13.28 -3.79 -12.51
C GLY A 173 14.30 -2.65 -12.53
N GLY A 174 15.20 -2.64 -11.54
CA GLY A 174 16.26 -1.62 -11.41
C GLY A 174 15.80 -0.24 -10.92
N LEU A 175 14.65 -0.11 -10.24
CA LEU A 175 14.36 1.12 -9.49
C LEU A 175 15.33 1.24 -8.30
N PRO A 176 15.83 2.44 -7.97
CA PRO A 176 16.62 2.66 -6.78
C PRO A 176 15.84 2.28 -5.51
N LEU A 177 16.49 1.54 -4.60
CA LEU A 177 16.01 1.32 -3.24
C LEU A 177 16.57 2.41 -2.34
N VAL A 178 15.69 3.22 -1.74
CA VAL A 178 16.07 4.41 -0.94
C VAL A 178 15.68 4.18 0.52
N SER A 179 16.69 4.02 1.38
CA SER A 179 16.53 3.97 2.83
C SER A 179 16.65 5.39 3.42
N GLY A 180 15.55 6.13 3.42
CA GLY A 180 15.56 7.57 3.72
C GLY A 180 15.65 7.98 5.19
N PHE A 181 15.48 7.07 6.14
CA PHE A 181 15.46 7.42 7.57
C PHE A 181 15.99 6.31 8.47
N TYR A 182 16.52 6.72 9.62
CA TYR A 182 16.88 5.86 10.75
C TYR A 182 16.28 6.47 12.02
N ALA A 183 15.50 5.68 12.76
CA ALA A 183 14.76 6.16 13.93
C ALA A 183 14.50 5.01 14.93
N CYS A 184 14.18 5.37 16.17
CA CYS A 184 13.74 4.47 17.23
C CYS A 184 12.54 5.06 17.99
N SER A 185 11.92 4.26 18.88
CA SER A 185 10.82 4.70 19.76
C SER A 185 11.34 5.24 21.09
#